data_AF-A0A9C6XUE8-F1
#
_entry.id   AF-A0A9C6XUE8-F1
#
_cell.length_a   1.000
_cell.length_b   1.000
_cell.length_c   1.000
_cell.angle_alpha   90.00
_cell.angle_beta   90.00
_cell.angle_gamma   90.00
#
_symmetry.space_group_name_H-M   'P 1'
#
loop_
_entity.id
_entity.type
_entity.pdbx_description
1 polymer ?
#
loop_
_entity_poly.entity_id
_entity_poly.type
_entity_poly.pdbx_seq_one_letter_code
_entity_poly.pdbx_strand_id
1 'polypeptide(L)'
;MKGGFKSSGPGPSRRYCLVKWLSGRDVGTLTHNLDLDWVKDFEESDDYRVESHVIEWRVPPMPKSGWPLFDGEILEISDDLDFLKLRMEQEETALQLGRKEKEKEKQKGKENSNTPPASTPRGRPLQEMNSRSDGIGIEDVQKLICSLISGAKKTSTPSESLVEETLVKVGEVLQIKKSALMEAKLARSPTAMTVELVRIAFSEDRRRKSSYAGQVRTRNGIRVQKPSLKKYRKMKDIQSKFLSYLYTLCYGMQSLSSKLYFLLNFVKERFPHFSQAHFGQAVNSCLGKNVDAKPQKEYVDESDEEGGL
;
A
#
# COMPACT_ATOMS: atom_id res chain seq x y z
N MET A 1 43.26 46.10 33.79
CA MET A 1 42.49 44.84 33.95
C MET A 1 41.57 44.70 32.75
N LYS A 2 41.84 43.75 31.84
CA LYS A 2 40.98 43.48 30.67
C LYS A 2 40.03 42.34 31.04
N GLY A 3 38.77 42.66 31.30
CA GLY A 3 37.70 41.68 31.51
C GLY A 3 37.27 41.09 30.17
N GLY A 4 37.65 39.85 29.90
CA GLY A 4 37.16 39.11 28.74
C GLY A 4 35.73 38.64 28.99
N PHE A 5 34.78 39.15 28.19
CA PHE A 5 33.46 38.55 28.08
C PHE A 5 33.61 37.14 27.53
N LYS A 6 33.41 36.13 28.38
CA LYS A 6 33.21 34.75 27.93
C LYS A 6 31.91 34.73 27.14
N SER A 7 32.00 34.53 25.82
CA SER A 7 30.83 34.22 25.00
C SER A 7 30.15 32.99 25.59
N SER A 8 28.94 33.17 26.10
CA SER A 8 28.05 32.05 26.44
C SER A 8 27.88 31.22 25.17
N GLY A 9 28.42 30.00 25.18
CA GLY A 9 28.20 29.05 24.08
C GLY A 9 26.71 28.85 23.85
N PRO A 10 26.31 28.35 22.66
CA PRO A 10 24.93 27.98 22.41
C PRO A 10 24.48 27.03 23.53
N GLY A 11 23.45 27.42 24.27
CA GLY A 11 22.85 26.56 25.29
C GLY A 11 22.38 25.25 24.64
N PRO A 12 22.21 24.18 25.43
CA PRO A 12 21.70 22.91 24.90
C PRO A 12 20.38 23.17 24.16
N SER A 13 20.31 22.74 22.90
CA SER A 13 19.09 22.84 22.10
C SER A 13 17.97 22.09 22.80
N ARG A 14 16.91 22.79 23.19
CA ARG A 14 15.73 22.16 23.79
C ARG A 14 15.10 21.19 22.78
N ARG A 15 14.81 19.98 23.21
CA ARG A 15 14.11 18.96 22.43
C ARG A 15 12.69 18.80 22.97
N TYR A 16 11.74 18.59 22.07
CA TYR A 16 10.35 18.37 22.39
C TYR A 16 9.92 16.97 21.95
N CYS A 17 8.86 16.44 22.55
CA CYS A 17 8.31 15.14 22.19
C CYS A 17 6.81 15.20 21.85
N LEU A 18 6.43 14.33 20.92
CA LEU A 18 5.04 13.96 20.62
C LEU A 18 4.66 12.75 21.45
N VAL A 19 3.64 12.91 22.27
CA VAL A 19 3.20 11.91 23.23
C VAL A 19 1.75 11.53 22.96
N LYS A 20 1.47 10.24 23.08
CA LYS A 20 0.13 9.68 23.16
C LYS A 20 -0.14 9.21 24.58
N TRP A 21 -1.13 9.83 25.23
CA TRP A 21 -1.46 9.52 26.62
C TRP A 21 -2.14 8.16 26.75
N LEU A 22 -1.66 7.34 27.68
CA LEU A 22 -2.17 5.99 27.95
C LEU A 22 -3.07 5.92 29.18
N SER A 23 -2.94 6.87 30.12
CA SER A 23 -3.74 6.96 31.34
C SER A 23 -4.29 8.37 31.58
N GLY A 24 -5.27 8.51 32.49
CA GLY A 24 -5.90 9.80 32.84
C GLY A 24 -7.20 10.16 32.08
N ARG A 25 -7.56 11.45 32.05
CA ARG A 25 -8.70 11.96 31.26
C ARG A 25 -8.35 12.17 29.79
N ASP A 26 -7.08 12.36 29.53
CA ASP A 26 -6.54 12.66 28.22
C ASP A 26 -6.13 11.38 27.47
N VAL A 27 -6.56 10.20 27.94
CA VAL A 27 -6.27 8.90 27.30
C VAL A 27 -6.61 8.93 25.82
N GLY A 28 -5.60 8.60 25.00
CA GLY A 28 -5.71 8.56 23.54
C GLY A 28 -5.68 9.92 22.86
N THR A 29 -5.51 11.01 23.60
CA THR A 29 -5.17 12.32 23.02
C THR A 29 -3.67 12.41 22.75
N LEU A 30 -3.30 13.35 21.86
CA LEU A 30 -1.93 13.60 21.46
C LEU A 30 -1.48 14.97 21.95
N THR A 31 -0.21 15.12 22.33
CA THR A 31 0.41 16.40 22.73
C THR A 31 1.82 16.48 22.16
N HIS A 32 2.15 17.56 21.45
CA HIS A 32 3.36 17.67 20.61
C HIS A 32 4.42 18.65 21.11
N ASN A 33 4.15 19.36 22.20
CA ASN A 33 4.98 20.46 22.71
C ASN A 33 5.49 20.20 24.13
N LEU A 34 5.70 18.94 24.48
CA LEU A 34 6.22 18.55 25.79
C LEU A 34 7.75 18.60 25.76
N ASP A 35 8.34 19.29 26.73
CA ASP A 35 9.79 19.34 26.89
C ASP A 35 10.30 17.95 27.27
N LEU A 36 11.38 17.49 26.63
CA LEU A 36 11.93 16.16 26.89
C LEU A 36 12.39 16.02 28.35
N ASP A 37 12.78 17.13 29.00
CA ASP A 37 13.13 17.20 30.42
C ASP A 37 11.98 16.82 31.37
N TRP A 38 10.75 16.66 30.87
CA TRP A 38 9.59 16.24 31.66
C TRP A 38 9.36 14.73 31.63
N VAL A 39 10.05 14.02 30.74
CA VAL A 39 9.99 12.56 30.66
C VAL A 39 10.97 12.00 31.68
N LYS A 40 10.45 11.29 32.68
CA LYS A 40 11.31 10.64 33.69
C LYS A 40 11.98 9.42 33.09
N ASP A 41 13.23 9.22 33.49
CA ASP A 41 14.04 8.05 33.15
C ASP A 41 14.15 7.82 31.62
N PHE A 42 14.08 8.90 30.84
CA PHE A 42 14.28 8.84 29.40
C PHE A 42 15.77 8.65 29.09
N GLU A 43 16.17 7.40 28.86
CA GLU A 43 17.43 7.07 28.22
C GLU A 43 17.17 6.87 26.72
N GLU A 44 17.94 7.56 25.87
CA GLU A 44 17.90 7.42 24.41
C GLU A 44 18.44 6.03 24.06
N SER A 45 17.59 5.02 24.24
CA SER A 45 17.85 3.62 23.95
C SER A 45 17.73 3.40 22.45
N ASP A 46 18.76 2.82 21.83
CA ASP A 46 18.73 2.37 20.43
C ASP A 46 17.72 1.22 20.20
N ASP A 47 17.19 0.62 21.26
CA ASP A 47 16.17 -0.41 21.18
C ASP A 47 14.78 0.23 21.10
N TYR A 48 14.26 0.37 19.88
CA TYR A 48 12.92 0.87 19.51
C TYR A 48 11.73 0.05 20.03
N ARG A 49 11.87 -0.68 21.14
CA ARG A 49 10.74 -1.38 21.77
C ARG A 49 9.93 -0.33 22.51
N VAL A 50 8.64 -0.28 22.18
CA VAL A 50 7.65 0.64 22.72
C VAL A 50 7.57 0.48 24.24
N GLU A 51 8.38 1.25 24.97
CA GLU A 51 8.32 1.38 26.41
C GLU A 51 7.43 2.60 26.71
N SER A 52 6.35 2.37 27.46
CA SER A 52 5.56 3.48 28.00
C SER A 52 6.43 4.27 28.97
N HIS A 53 6.48 5.60 28.81
CA HIS A 53 7.26 6.48 29.68
C HIS A 53 6.37 7.21 30.68
N VAL A 54 6.95 7.56 31.83
CA VAL A 54 6.28 8.37 32.84
C VAL A 54 6.61 9.84 32.58
N ILE A 55 5.58 10.67 32.39
CA ILE A 55 5.72 12.07 32.03
C ILE A 55 5.18 12.95 33.15
N GLU A 56 6.00 13.92 33.57
CA GLU A 56 5.62 14.91 34.55
C GLU A 56 4.91 16.09 33.89
N TRP A 57 3.66 16.31 34.30
CA TRP A 57 2.84 17.39 33.75
C TRP A 57 3.16 18.72 34.45
N ARG A 58 3.70 19.69 33.71
CA ARG A 58 4.12 20.99 34.25
C ARG A 58 3.33 22.20 33.74
N VAL A 59 2.40 22.03 32.79
CA VAL A 59 1.64 23.14 32.17
C VAL A 59 0.21 23.26 32.72
N PRO A 60 -0.26 24.42 33.18
CA PRO A 60 -1.67 24.59 33.51
C PRO A 60 -2.56 24.70 32.25
N PRO A 61 -3.81 24.21 32.29
CA PRO A 61 -4.49 23.65 33.43
C PRO A 61 -4.12 22.19 33.68
N MET A 62 -3.89 21.85 34.94
CA MET A 62 -3.66 20.47 35.39
C MET A 62 -4.89 19.59 35.08
N PRO A 63 -4.72 18.34 34.62
CA PRO A 63 -5.84 17.46 34.33
C PRO A 63 -6.70 17.23 35.58
N LYS A 64 -8.02 17.23 35.41
CA LYS A 64 -8.99 17.15 36.52
C LYS A 64 -8.97 15.80 37.29
N SER A 65 -8.17 14.81 36.90
CA SER A 65 -7.96 13.56 37.66
C SER A 65 -6.50 13.53 38.12
N GLY A 66 -6.30 13.72 39.42
CA GLY A 66 -4.99 13.92 40.02
C GLY A 66 -4.08 12.70 39.91
N TRP A 67 -3.03 12.85 39.12
CA TRP A 67 -1.63 12.57 39.44
C TRP A 67 -0.81 13.62 38.66
N PRO A 68 0.32 14.13 39.17
CA PRO A 68 1.20 15.01 38.38
C PRO A 68 2.00 14.23 37.33
N LEU A 69 1.96 12.90 37.40
CA LEU A 69 2.67 11.96 36.54
C LEU A 69 1.65 11.14 35.77
N PHE A 70 1.89 10.97 34.48
CA PHE A 70 1.00 10.25 33.57
C PHE A 70 1.81 9.31 32.68
N ASP A 71 1.20 8.19 32.31
CA ASP A 71 1.81 7.28 31.35
C ASP A 71 1.56 7.79 29.94
N GLY A 72 2.64 7.93 29.17
CA GLY A 72 2.61 8.33 27.77
C GLY A 72 3.49 7.45 26.90
N GLU A 73 3.04 7.20 25.69
CA GLU A 73 3.83 6.60 24.62
C GLU A 73 4.48 7.75 23.83
N ILE A 74 5.82 7.81 23.80
CA ILE A 74 6.53 8.78 22.98
C ILE A 74 6.53 8.26 21.54
N LEU A 75 5.93 9.03 20.64
CA LEU A 75 5.83 8.68 19.23
C LEU A 75 6.98 9.25 18.40
N GLU A 76 7.44 10.46 18.74
CA GLU A 76 8.45 11.19 17.98
C GLU A 76 9.15 12.23 18.89
N ILE A 77 10.43 12.50 18.66
CA ILE A 77 11.22 13.53 19.37
C ILE A 77 11.85 14.43 18.32
N SER A 78 11.77 15.74 18.50
CA SER A 78 12.37 16.72 17.59
C SER A 78 12.64 18.04 18.29
N ASP A 79 13.62 18.79 17.78
CA ASP A 79 13.86 20.19 18.09
C ASP A 79 12.94 21.16 17.32
N ASP A 80 12.23 20.67 16.30
CA ASP A 80 11.29 21.43 15.48
C ASP A 80 9.82 21.18 15.89
N LEU A 81 9.21 22.20 16.50
CA LEU A 81 7.80 22.16 16.93
C LEU A 81 6.81 22.05 15.76
N ASP A 82 7.13 22.64 14.60
CA ASP A 82 6.25 22.59 13.42
C ASP A 82 6.24 21.18 12.84
N PHE A 83 7.38 20.48 12.88
CA PHE A 83 7.47 19.07 12.53
C PHE A 83 6.61 18.19 13.45
N LEU A 84 6.70 18.37 14.77
CA LEU A 84 5.91 17.60 15.73
C LEU A 84 4.41 17.88 15.59
N LYS A 85 4.03 19.12 15.29
CA LYS A 85 2.65 19.49 14.99
C LYS A 85 2.12 18.79 13.74
N LEU A 86 2.90 18.77 12.65
CA LEU A 86 2.55 18.05 11.43
C LEU A 86 2.40 16.54 11.69
N ARG A 87 3.26 15.96 12.52
CA ARG A 87 3.16 14.55 12.93
C ARG A 87 1.91 14.26 13.74
N MET A 88 1.56 15.13 14.67
CA MET A 88 0.31 15.03 15.43
C MET A 88 -0.91 15.01 14.51
N GLU A 89 -1.02 15.92 13.54
CA GLU A 89 -2.14 15.96 12.58
C GLU A 89 -2.26 14.67 11.76
N GLN A 90 -1.12 14.06 11.39
CA GLN A 90 -1.08 12.78 10.67
C GLN A 90 -1.63 11.64 11.53
N GLU A 91 -1.23 11.58 12.81
CA GLU A 91 -1.70 10.56 13.75
C GLU A 91 -3.18 10.75 14.11
N GLU A 92 -3.64 11.99 14.32
CA GLU A 92 -5.06 12.27 14.53
C GLU A 92 -5.91 11.80 13.35
N THR A 93 -5.45 12.05 12.12
CA THR A 93 -6.12 11.59 10.91
C THR A 93 -6.18 10.07 10.86
N ALA A 94 -5.09 9.37 11.21
CA ALA A 94 -5.04 7.91 11.27
C ALA A 94 -6.01 7.36 12.33
N LEU A 95 -6.08 7.97 13.51
CA LEU A 95 -7.01 7.60 14.57
C LEU A 95 -8.47 7.78 14.15
N GLN A 96 -8.80 8.88 13.45
CA GLN A 96 -10.16 9.11 12.94
C GLN A 96 -10.56 8.08 11.88
N LEU A 97 -9.65 7.71 10.97
CA LEU A 97 -9.89 6.68 9.96
C LEU A 97 -10.13 5.31 10.62
N GLY A 98 -9.30 4.94 11.60
CA GLY A 98 -9.47 3.68 12.33
C GLY A 98 -10.79 3.60 13.11
N ARG A 99 -11.30 4.72 13.63
CA ARG A 99 -12.63 4.77 14.28
C ARG A 99 -13.76 4.52 13.27
N LYS A 100 -13.71 5.15 12.09
CA LYS A 100 -14.70 4.97 11.02
C LYS A 100 -14.76 3.53 10.52
N GLU A 101 -13.63 2.84 10.43
CA GLU A 101 -13.60 1.42 10.02
C GLU A 101 -14.27 0.51 11.05
N LYS A 102 -13.99 0.70 12.35
CA LYS A 102 -14.62 -0.07 13.43
C LYS A 102 -16.13 0.16 13.51
N GLU A 103 -16.61 1.36 13.20
CA GLU A 103 -18.05 1.64 13.13
C GLU A 103 -18.73 0.93 11.96
N LYS A 104 -18.09 0.88 10.79
CA LYS A 104 -18.58 0.13 9.63
C LYS A 104 -18.68 -1.37 9.91
N GLU A 105 -17.70 -1.94 10.61
CA GLU A 105 -17.74 -3.35 11.03
C GLU A 105 -18.90 -3.64 12.00
N LYS A 106 -19.15 -2.75 12.96
CA LYS A 106 -20.28 -2.89 13.90
C LYS A 106 -21.64 -2.81 13.21
N GLN A 107 -21.78 -1.97 12.18
CA GLN A 107 -23.03 -1.89 11.40
C GLN A 107 -23.26 -3.16 10.57
N LYS A 108 -22.21 -3.70 9.93
CA LYS A 108 -22.30 -4.93 9.13
C LYS A 108 -22.66 -6.17 9.95
N GLY A 109 -22.30 -6.19 11.24
CA GLY A 109 -22.69 -7.25 12.17
C GLY A 109 -24.18 -7.27 12.54
N LYS A 110 -24.90 -6.13 12.41
CA LYS A 110 -26.34 -6.04 12.75
C LYS A 110 -27.27 -6.41 11.59
N GLU A 111 -26.84 -6.29 10.34
CA GLU A 111 -27.70 -6.62 9.19
C GLU A 111 -27.84 -8.13 8.92
N ASN A 112 -26.95 -8.97 9.47
CA ASN A 112 -26.97 -10.41 9.26
C ASN A 112 -27.80 -11.22 10.28
N SER A 113 -28.48 -10.59 11.24
CA SER A 113 -29.30 -11.32 12.24
C SER A 113 -30.79 -11.46 11.89
N ASN A 114 -31.22 -10.96 10.73
CA ASN A 114 -32.63 -11.01 10.31
C ASN A 114 -32.87 -11.91 9.08
N THR A 115 -32.10 -12.99 8.92
CA THR A 115 -32.48 -14.05 7.97
C THR A 115 -33.45 -15.00 8.68
N PRO A 116 -34.74 -15.07 8.28
CA PRO A 116 -35.67 -16.04 8.87
C PRO A 116 -35.20 -17.47 8.58
N PRO A 117 -35.46 -18.43 9.48
CA PRO A 117 -35.02 -19.81 9.29
C PRO A 117 -35.63 -20.38 8.00
N ALA A 118 -34.76 -20.82 7.09
CA ALA A 118 -35.15 -21.40 5.82
C ALA A 118 -36.01 -22.65 6.07
N SER A 119 -37.28 -22.57 5.70
CA SER A 119 -38.16 -23.74 5.61
C SER A 119 -37.77 -24.57 4.39
N THR A 120 -37.59 -25.86 4.64
CA THR A 120 -37.25 -26.90 3.68
C THR A 120 -38.25 -26.96 2.52
N PRO A 121 -37.85 -26.88 1.23
CA PRO A 121 -38.77 -27.12 0.14
C PRO A 121 -38.87 -28.62 -0.14
N ARG A 122 -40.06 -29.19 0.10
CA ARG A 122 -40.48 -30.49 -0.45
C ARG A 122 -40.62 -30.35 -1.96
N GLY A 123 -40.07 -31.33 -2.67
CA GLY A 123 -40.07 -31.39 -4.12
C GLY A 123 -41.45 -31.56 -4.76
N ARG A 124 -41.54 -31.13 -6.01
CA ARG A 124 -42.46 -31.60 -7.07
C ARG A 124 -42.05 -31.00 -8.44
N PRO A 125 -42.60 -31.49 -9.57
CA PRO A 125 -41.82 -32.18 -10.59
C PRO A 125 -41.46 -31.32 -11.82
N LEU A 126 -40.58 -31.89 -12.65
CA LEU A 126 -40.20 -31.41 -13.97
C LEU A 126 -41.43 -31.10 -14.85
N GLN A 127 -41.50 -29.86 -15.33
CA GLN A 127 -42.25 -29.49 -16.54
C GLN A 127 -41.23 -29.02 -17.58
N GLU A 128 -41.27 -29.68 -18.74
CA GLU A 128 -40.57 -29.30 -19.96
C GLU A 128 -41.07 -27.93 -20.44
N MET A 129 -40.18 -26.95 -20.48
CA MET A 129 -40.41 -25.70 -21.22
C MET A 129 -39.63 -25.74 -22.53
N ASN A 130 -40.38 -25.95 -23.61
CA ASN A 130 -39.95 -25.66 -24.98
C ASN A 130 -39.55 -24.20 -25.09
N SER A 131 -38.26 -23.96 -25.34
CA SER A 131 -37.73 -22.62 -25.63
C SER A 131 -37.53 -22.50 -27.14
N ARG A 132 -38.42 -21.76 -27.80
CA ARG A 132 -38.16 -21.19 -29.13
C ARG A 132 -37.10 -20.11 -28.96
N SER A 133 -35.94 -20.32 -29.58
CA SER A 133 -34.89 -19.33 -29.71
C SER A 133 -35.18 -18.44 -30.92
N ASP A 134 -35.85 -17.31 -30.70
CA ASP A 134 -35.81 -16.21 -31.66
C ASP A 134 -34.47 -15.50 -31.46
N GLY A 135 -33.57 -15.73 -32.41
CA GLY A 135 -32.23 -15.15 -32.42
C GLY A 135 -32.29 -13.64 -32.56
N ILE A 136 -31.76 -12.94 -31.55
CA ILE A 136 -31.44 -11.52 -31.67
C ILE A 136 -30.32 -11.41 -32.70
N GLY A 137 -30.63 -10.83 -33.87
CA GLY A 137 -29.68 -10.62 -34.93
C GLY A 137 -28.52 -9.74 -34.46
N ILE A 138 -27.31 -10.06 -34.91
CA ILE A 138 -26.07 -9.34 -34.58
C ILE A 138 -26.18 -7.82 -34.86
N GLU A 139 -27.05 -7.43 -35.80
CA GLU A 139 -27.32 -6.04 -36.17
C GLU A 139 -28.09 -5.25 -35.09
N ASP A 140 -28.94 -5.90 -34.30
CA ASP A 140 -29.68 -5.26 -33.21
C ASP A 140 -28.79 -5.03 -31.98
N VAL A 141 -27.82 -5.92 -31.75
CA VAL A 141 -26.79 -5.74 -30.72
C VAL A 141 -25.85 -4.59 -31.08
N GLN A 142 -25.49 -4.44 -32.36
CA GLN A 142 -24.66 -3.33 -32.84
C GLN A 142 -25.37 -1.97 -32.72
N LYS A 143 -26.67 -1.89 -33.01
CA LYS A 143 -27.46 -0.65 -32.80
C LYS A 143 -27.58 -0.29 -31.32
N LEU A 144 -27.70 -1.27 -30.42
CA LEU A 144 -27.77 -1.04 -28.97
C LEU A 144 -26.43 -0.49 -28.43
N ILE A 145 -25.30 -1.01 -28.91
CA ILE A 145 -23.96 -0.56 -28.51
C ILE A 145 -23.67 0.85 -29.03
N CYS A 146 -24.06 1.18 -30.27
CA CYS A 146 -23.87 2.51 -30.83
C CYS A 146 -24.77 3.59 -30.17
N SER A 147 -25.96 3.21 -29.70
CA SER A 147 -26.85 4.06 -28.90
C SER A 147 -26.27 4.40 -27.53
N LEU A 148 -25.67 3.42 -26.84
CA LEU A 148 -25.02 3.60 -25.55
C LEU A 148 -23.76 4.49 -25.60
N ILE A 149 -23.04 4.47 -26.72
CA ILE A 149 -21.82 5.27 -26.91
C ILE A 149 -22.15 6.72 -27.30
N SER A 150 -23.27 6.97 -27.97
CA SER A 150 -23.67 8.31 -28.44
C SER A 150 -24.51 9.12 -27.43
N GLY A 151 -25.12 8.47 -26.43
CA GLY A 151 -25.92 9.12 -25.37
C GLY A 151 -25.12 9.73 -24.21
N ALA A 152 -23.81 9.51 -24.10
CA ALA A 152 -22.99 10.00 -22.99
C ALA A 152 -22.39 11.39 -23.26
N LYS A 153 -23.23 12.39 -23.55
CA LYS A 153 -22.83 13.81 -23.55
C LYS A 153 -23.74 14.62 -22.62
N LYS A 154 -23.10 15.23 -21.61
CA LYS A 154 -23.59 16.22 -20.63
C LYS A 154 -24.23 15.67 -19.35
N THR A 155 -23.39 15.13 -18.48
CA THR A 155 -23.46 15.48 -17.05
C THR A 155 -22.07 15.96 -16.62
N SER A 156 -22.01 17.23 -16.22
CA SER A 156 -20.83 17.91 -15.72
C SER A 156 -20.30 17.18 -14.47
N THR A 157 -19.21 16.45 -14.65
CA THR A 157 -18.39 15.92 -13.56
C THR A 157 -17.80 17.12 -12.80
N PRO A 158 -17.92 17.19 -11.46
CA PRO A 158 -17.25 18.23 -10.69
C PRO A 158 -15.74 18.05 -10.92
N SER A 159 -15.07 19.14 -11.27
CA SER A 159 -13.63 19.22 -11.47
C SER A 159 -12.89 18.43 -10.41
N GLU A 160 -12.31 17.29 -10.79
CA GLU A 160 -11.28 16.61 -10.02
C GLU A 160 -10.16 17.62 -9.78
N SER A 161 -10.17 18.22 -8.60
CA SER A 161 -9.03 18.94 -8.08
C SER A 161 -7.83 18.02 -8.24
N LEU A 162 -6.80 18.47 -8.95
CA LEU A 162 -5.50 17.83 -9.05
C LEU A 162 -4.98 17.60 -7.62
N VAL A 163 -5.33 16.47 -7.01
CA VAL A 163 -4.70 16.05 -5.77
C VAL A 163 -3.31 15.63 -6.20
N GLU A 164 -2.31 16.47 -5.92
CA GLU A 164 -0.92 16.10 -6.11
C GLU A 164 -0.67 14.77 -5.41
N GLU A 165 -0.47 13.73 -6.21
CA GLU A 165 -0.25 12.38 -5.71
C GLU A 165 1.08 12.36 -4.96
N THR A 166 1.01 12.39 -3.64
CA THR A 166 2.19 12.31 -2.77
C THR A 166 2.94 11.00 -3.01
N LEU A 167 4.20 11.11 -3.43
CA LEU A 167 5.12 9.97 -3.57
C LEU A 167 5.87 9.75 -2.25
N VAL A 168 5.88 8.52 -1.77
CA VAL A 168 6.58 8.08 -0.56
C VAL A 168 7.78 7.24 -0.97
N LYS A 169 8.93 7.44 -0.31
CA LYS A 169 10.12 6.61 -0.48
C LYS A 169 10.00 5.34 0.37
N VAL A 170 10.19 4.18 -0.27
CA VAL A 170 10.31 2.86 0.35
C VAL A 170 11.76 2.42 0.20
N GLY A 171 12.52 2.48 1.30
CA GLY A 171 13.97 2.40 1.26
C GLY A 171 14.61 3.59 0.55
N GLU A 172 15.82 3.42 0.02
CA GLU A 172 16.59 4.54 -0.55
C GLU A 172 16.14 4.94 -1.97
N VAL A 173 15.45 4.03 -2.68
CA VAL A 173 15.39 4.08 -4.17
C VAL A 173 13.98 4.03 -4.73
N LEU A 174 13.05 3.40 -4.01
CA LEU A 174 11.74 3.09 -4.57
C LEU A 174 10.75 4.17 -4.16
N GLN A 175 10.32 5.00 -5.11
CA GLN A 175 9.22 5.94 -4.90
C GLN A 175 7.90 5.29 -5.31
N ILE A 176 6.91 5.30 -4.42
CA ILE A 176 5.59 4.71 -4.62
C ILE A 176 4.53 5.74 -4.22
N LYS A 177 3.40 5.77 -4.93
CA LYS A 177 2.24 6.58 -4.51
C LYS A 177 1.80 6.19 -3.10
N LYS A 178 1.56 7.17 -2.24
CA LYS A 178 1.14 6.95 -0.84
C LYS A 178 -0.09 6.04 -0.75
N SER A 179 -1.08 6.25 -1.61
CA SER A 179 -2.31 5.43 -1.69
C SER A 179 -1.99 3.95 -1.95
N ALA A 180 -1.18 3.67 -2.98
CA ALA A 180 -0.77 2.32 -3.34
C ALA A 180 0.05 1.64 -2.24
N LEU A 181 0.89 2.40 -1.52
CA LEU A 181 1.62 1.88 -0.36
C LEU A 181 0.67 1.51 0.79
N MET A 182 -0.36 2.32 1.03
CA MET A 182 -1.37 2.04 2.06
C MET A 182 -2.19 0.80 1.70
N GLU A 183 -2.60 0.63 0.43
CA GLU A 183 -3.26 -0.59 -0.04
C GLU A 183 -2.39 -1.84 0.19
N ALA A 184 -1.10 -1.75 -0.13
CA ALA A 184 -0.17 -2.85 0.13
C ALA A 184 -0.04 -3.15 1.64
N LYS A 185 -0.06 -2.13 2.51
CA LYS A 185 -0.10 -2.29 3.97
C LYS A 185 -1.41 -2.90 4.47
N LEU A 186 -2.51 -2.86 3.73
CA LEU A 186 -3.75 -3.52 4.14
C LEU A 186 -3.79 -5.01 3.76
N ALA A 187 -2.75 -5.54 3.11
CA ALA A 187 -2.68 -6.93 2.72
C ALA A 187 -2.70 -7.89 3.93
N ARG A 188 -3.52 -8.93 3.83
CA ARG A 188 -3.77 -9.92 4.90
C ARG A 188 -2.61 -10.88 5.17
N SER A 189 -1.62 -10.93 4.28
CA SER A 189 -0.47 -11.84 4.39
C SER A 189 0.79 -11.23 3.78
N PRO A 190 1.98 -11.65 4.22
CA PRO A 190 3.24 -11.16 3.65
C PRO A 190 3.37 -11.47 2.15
N THR A 191 2.82 -12.61 1.71
CA THR A 191 2.75 -12.97 0.29
C THR A 191 1.89 -12.00 -0.51
N ALA A 192 0.70 -11.65 -0.01
CA ALA A 192 -0.18 -10.69 -0.67
C ALA A 192 0.44 -9.29 -0.72
N MET A 193 1.05 -8.85 0.39
CA MET A 193 1.78 -7.59 0.47
C MET A 193 2.94 -7.53 -0.54
N THR A 194 3.71 -8.62 -0.64
CA THR A 194 4.81 -8.73 -1.61
C THR A 194 4.31 -8.65 -3.04
N VAL A 195 3.20 -9.33 -3.37
CA VAL A 195 2.60 -9.28 -4.70
C VAL A 195 2.16 -7.87 -5.06
N GLU A 196 1.46 -7.17 -4.16
CA GLU A 196 1.02 -5.79 -4.43
C GLU A 196 2.20 -4.83 -4.58
N LEU A 197 3.20 -4.90 -3.71
CA LEU A 197 4.39 -4.06 -3.85
C LEU A 197 5.15 -4.32 -5.16
N VAL A 198 5.25 -5.58 -5.60
CA VAL A 198 5.84 -5.91 -6.92
C VAL A 198 4.97 -5.39 -8.05
N ARG A 199 3.64 -5.43 -7.90
CA ARG A 199 2.73 -4.91 -8.90
C ARG A 199 2.87 -3.41 -9.09
N ILE A 200 3.05 -2.69 -7.99
CA ILE A 200 3.22 -1.25 -7.97
C ILE A 200 4.61 -0.85 -8.47
N ALA A 201 5.66 -1.56 -8.04
CA ALA A 201 7.04 -1.23 -8.37
C ALA A 201 7.43 -1.51 -9.83
N PHE A 202 6.71 -2.41 -10.51
CA PHE A 202 7.04 -2.86 -11.86
C PHE A 202 5.82 -2.86 -12.79
N SER A 203 6.01 -2.31 -13.99
CA SER A 203 5.03 -2.36 -15.06
C SER A 203 4.63 -3.80 -15.39
N GLU A 204 3.38 -3.99 -15.81
CA GLU A 204 2.85 -5.31 -16.13
C GLU A 204 3.69 -6.04 -17.19
N ASP A 205 4.07 -5.32 -18.24
CA ASP A 205 4.93 -5.82 -19.31
C ASP A 205 6.24 -6.40 -18.78
N ARG A 206 6.84 -5.68 -17.83
CA ARG A 206 8.09 -6.10 -17.19
C ARG A 206 7.89 -7.33 -16.32
N ARG A 207 6.78 -7.41 -15.58
CA ARG A 207 6.45 -8.59 -14.77
C ARG A 207 6.26 -9.83 -15.64
N ARG A 208 5.60 -9.69 -16.80
CA ARG A 208 5.38 -10.79 -17.75
C ARG A 208 6.69 -11.29 -18.38
N LYS A 209 7.61 -10.37 -18.74
CA LYS A 209 8.88 -10.69 -19.42
C LYS A 209 10.01 -11.14 -18.49
N SER A 210 9.89 -10.94 -17.18
CA SER A 210 10.98 -11.19 -16.22
C SER A 210 10.72 -12.38 -15.28
N SER A 211 11.77 -12.86 -14.61
CA SER A 211 11.70 -13.84 -13.51
C SER A 211 12.52 -13.34 -12.31
N TYR A 212 12.30 -13.84 -11.09
CA TYR A 212 13.07 -13.35 -9.93
C TYR A 212 14.58 -13.57 -10.10
N ALA A 213 14.99 -14.80 -10.41
CA ALA A 213 16.39 -15.22 -10.46
C ALA A 213 16.97 -15.43 -11.87
N GLY A 214 16.20 -15.22 -12.94
CA GLY A 214 16.65 -15.50 -14.30
C GLY A 214 16.41 -16.96 -14.70
N GLN A 215 15.20 -17.46 -14.49
CA GLN A 215 14.81 -18.83 -14.79
C GLN A 215 14.77 -19.09 -16.31
N VAL A 216 15.39 -20.19 -16.71
CA VAL A 216 15.19 -20.82 -18.02
C VAL A 216 14.09 -21.86 -17.86
N ARG A 217 13.04 -21.78 -18.66
CA ARG A 217 11.97 -22.79 -18.71
C ARG A 217 11.86 -23.33 -20.11
N THR A 218 11.72 -24.65 -20.25
CA THR A 218 11.39 -25.27 -21.52
C THR A 218 9.87 -25.43 -21.59
N ARG A 219 9.22 -24.79 -22.57
CA ARG A 219 7.77 -24.94 -22.82
C ARG A 219 7.63 -25.47 -24.24
N ASN A 220 7.01 -26.65 -24.38
CA ASN A 220 6.81 -27.32 -25.68
C ASN A 220 8.12 -27.53 -26.47
N GLY A 221 9.18 -27.96 -25.79
CA GLY A 221 10.52 -28.15 -26.41
C GLY A 221 11.30 -26.86 -26.67
N ILE A 222 10.68 -25.67 -26.58
CA ILE A 222 11.35 -24.39 -26.78
C ILE A 222 11.87 -23.86 -25.45
N ARG A 223 13.18 -23.59 -25.38
CA ARG A 223 13.82 -22.92 -24.22
C ARG A 223 13.46 -21.44 -24.22
N VAL A 224 12.66 -21.02 -23.25
CA VAL A 224 12.34 -19.61 -22.97
C VAL A 224 13.18 -19.15 -21.78
N GLN A 225 14.12 -18.24 -22.03
CA GLN A 225 14.91 -17.61 -20.98
C GLN A 225 14.26 -16.29 -20.56
N LYS A 226 13.77 -16.21 -19.32
CA LYS A 226 13.30 -14.95 -18.75
C LYS A 226 14.44 -14.27 -18.00
N PRO A 227 14.83 -13.03 -18.35
CA PRO A 227 15.86 -12.32 -17.62
C PRO A 227 15.50 -12.14 -16.14
N SER A 228 16.53 -12.09 -15.28
CA SER A 228 16.35 -11.85 -13.85
C SER A 228 15.92 -10.41 -13.61
N LEU A 229 14.91 -10.23 -12.76
CA LEU A 229 14.57 -8.92 -12.19
C LEU A 229 15.74 -8.33 -11.41
N LYS A 230 16.64 -9.11 -10.82
CA LYS A 230 17.83 -8.58 -10.15
C LYS A 230 18.86 -7.99 -11.13
N LYS A 231 18.96 -8.55 -12.35
CA LYS A 231 20.00 -8.20 -13.34
C LYS A 231 19.56 -7.17 -14.39
N TYR A 232 18.28 -6.77 -14.43
CA TYR A 232 17.78 -5.91 -15.51
C TYR A 232 18.15 -4.43 -15.29
N ARG A 233 19.26 -3.98 -15.87
CA ARG A 233 19.70 -2.57 -15.75
C ARG A 233 19.00 -1.60 -16.72
N LYS A 234 18.18 -2.10 -17.66
CA LYS A 234 17.60 -1.25 -18.73
C LYS A 234 16.40 -0.43 -18.27
N MET A 235 16.47 0.87 -18.58
CA MET A 235 15.73 2.00 -18.02
C MET A 235 14.36 2.30 -18.66
N LYS A 236 13.98 1.64 -19.77
CA LYS A 236 12.84 2.10 -20.60
C LYS A 236 11.43 1.77 -20.09
N ASP A 237 11.26 0.81 -19.18
CA ASP A 237 9.92 0.29 -18.81
C ASP A 237 9.43 0.67 -17.41
N ILE A 238 10.08 1.64 -16.75
CA ILE A 238 9.54 2.26 -15.54
C ILE A 238 8.54 3.32 -16.03
N GLN A 239 7.28 3.22 -15.60
CA GLN A 239 6.18 4.09 -16.06
C GLN A 239 6.65 5.55 -16.19
N SER A 240 6.74 5.99 -17.44
CA SER A 240 7.17 7.32 -17.83
C SER A 240 5.99 8.07 -18.40
N LYS A 241 5.76 9.28 -17.87
CA LYS A 241 5.77 10.48 -18.72
C LYS A 241 6.47 11.68 -18.07
N PHE A 242 6.55 11.75 -16.74
CA PHE A 242 7.22 12.89 -16.06
C PHE A 242 8.72 12.65 -15.76
N LEU A 243 9.14 11.38 -15.71
CA LEU A 243 10.47 10.95 -15.28
C LEU A 243 11.52 10.85 -16.39
N SER A 244 11.23 11.15 -17.66
CA SER A 244 12.28 11.27 -18.69
C SER A 244 13.04 12.59 -18.61
N TYR A 245 12.45 13.62 -17.99
CA TYR A 245 12.99 14.99 -18.03
C TYR A 245 13.80 15.35 -16.78
N LEU A 246 13.51 14.77 -15.61
CA LEU A 246 14.25 14.97 -14.36
C LEU A 246 15.36 13.93 -14.11
N TYR A 247 15.40 12.85 -14.89
CA TYR A 247 16.39 11.76 -14.72
C TYR A 247 17.83 12.16 -15.10
N THR A 248 18.00 13.25 -15.84
CA THR A 248 19.31 13.68 -16.38
C THR A 248 20.07 14.58 -15.40
N LEU A 249 19.44 15.11 -14.34
CA LEU A 249 20.07 16.14 -13.51
C LEU A 249 20.71 15.64 -12.21
N CYS A 250 20.24 14.54 -11.59
CA CYS A 250 20.76 14.09 -10.29
C CYS A 250 20.87 12.56 -10.21
N TYR A 251 22.04 12.03 -10.56
CA TYR A 251 22.61 10.71 -10.25
C TYR A 251 21.79 9.65 -9.48
N GLY A 252 21.80 8.42 -10.02
CA GLY A 252 21.51 7.20 -9.26
C GLY A 252 21.21 5.99 -10.12
N MET A 253 22.18 5.44 -10.86
CA MET A 253 22.04 4.14 -11.53
C MET A 253 22.00 3.00 -10.50
N GLN A 254 20.88 2.86 -9.80
CA GLN A 254 20.71 1.86 -8.76
C GLN A 254 20.19 0.54 -9.34
N SER A 255 20.84 -0.55 -8.95
CA SER A 255 20.51 -1.88 -9.44
C SER A 255 19.12 -2.30 -8.98
N LEU A 256 18.38 -3.03 -9.81
CA LEU A 256 17.09 -3.61 -9.39
C LEU A 256 17.19 -4.59 -8.23
N SER A 257 18.38 -5.16 -8.02
CA SER A 257 18.68 -5.94 -6.83
C SER A 257 18.41 -5.14 -5.56
N SER A 258 18.74 -3.84 -5.56
CA SER A 258 18.49 -2.92 -4.45
C SER A 258 16.98 -2.74 -4.22
N LYS A 259 16.18 -2.57 -5.28
CA LYS A 259 14.70 -2.44 -5.13
C LYS A 259 14.06 -3.69 -4.52
N LEU A 260 14.44 -4.88 -4.98
CA LEU A 260 13.92 -6.12 -4.40
C LEU A 260 14.39 -6.35 -2.96
N TYR A 261 15.59 -5.89 -2.62
CA TYR A 261 16.11 -5.92 -1.26
C TYR A 261 15.30 -5.01 -0.32
N PHE A 262 14.99 -3.77 -0.74
CA PHE A 262 14.14 -2.87 0.05
C PHE A 262 12.74 -3.41 0.25
N LEU A 263 12.13 -4.00 -0.78
CA LEU A 263 10.83 -4.64 -0.65
C LEU A 263 10.85 -5.81 0.34
N LEU A 264 11.92 -6.62 0.34
CA LEU A 264 12.08 -7.71 1.31
C LEU A 264 12.18 -7.17 2.74
N ASN A 265 13.01 -6.15 2.97
CA ASN A 265 13.18 -5.56 4.30
C ASN A 265 11.88 -4.93 4.80
N PHE A 266 11.17 -4.21 3.94
CA PHE A 266 9.88 -3.61 4.27
C PHE A 266 8.82 -4.66 4.64
N VAL A 267 8.79 -5.81 3.97
CA VAL A 267 7.89 -6.91 4.35
C VAL A 267 8.32 -7.53 5.68
N LYS A 268 9.63 -7.64 5.93
CA LYS A 268 10.17 -8.19 7.18
C LYS A 268 9.92 -7.30 8.40
N GLU A 269 9.94 -5.98 8.26
CA GLU A 269 9.59 -5.04 9.33
C GLU A 269 8.21 -5.36 9.92
N ARG A 270 7.26 -5.74 9.05
CA ARG A 270 5.91 -6.12 9.48
C ARG A 270 5.74 -7.59 9.80
N PHE A 271 6.48 -8.46 9.11
CA PHE A 271 6.39 -9.91 9.24
C PHE A 271 7.80 -10.49 9.50
N PRO A 272 8.31 -10.43 10.74
CA PRO A 272 9.70 -10.78 11.05
C PRO A 272 10.07 -12.23 10.67
N HIS A 273 9.11 -13.14 10.72
CA HIS A 273 9.29 -14.55 10.36
C HIS A 273 9.29 -14.80 8.84
N PHE A 274 9.10 -13.78 8.01
CA PHE A 274 9.03 -13.94 6.55
C PHE A 274 10.41 -14.14 5.93
N SER A 275 10.70 -15.39 5.57
CA SER A 275 11.99 -15.77 4.98
C SER A 275 12.18 -15.23 3.55
N GLN A 276 13.45 -15.10 3.15
CA GLN A 276 13.81 -14.74 1.78
C GLN A 276 13.33 -15.76 0.72
N ALA A 277 13.25 -17.04 1.06
CA ALA A 277 12.76 -18.08 0.16
C ALA A 277 11.27 -17.87 -0.16
N HIS A 278 10.45 -17.61 0.86
CA HIS A 278 9.03 -17.30 0.71
C HIS A 278 8.80 -16.00 -0.07
N PHE A 279 9.62 -14.96 0.15
CA PHE A 279 9.60 -13.76 -0.67
C PHE A 279 9.88 -14.07 -2.15
N GLY A 280 10.90 -14.88 -2.45
CA GLY A 280 11.20 -15.29 -3.82
C GLY A 280 10.05 -16.04 -4.50
N GLN A 281 9.36 -16.92 -3.77
CA GLN A 281 8.17 -17.62 -4.25
C GLN A 281 7.02 -16.64 -4.53
N ALA A 282 6.74 -15.70 -3.61
CA ALA A 282 5.71 -14.68 -3.78
C ALA A 282 5.96 -13.81 -5.02
N VAL A 283 7.20 -13.34 -5.19
CA VAL A 283 7.60 -12.59 -6.39
C VAL A 283 7.38 -13.43 -7.64
N ASN A 284 7.86 -14.68 -7.68
CA ASN A 284 7.67 -15.56 -8.85
C ASN A 284 6.19 -15.80 -9.18
N SER A 285 5.32 -15.90 -8.17
CA SER A 285 3.87 -16.04 -8.39
C SER A 285 3.28 -14.82 -9.10
N CYS A 286 3.75 -13.61 -8.77
CA CYS A 286 3.33 -12.37 -9.44
C CYS A 286 3.81 -12.30 -10.90
N LEU A 287 4.97 -12.89 -11.20
CA LEU A 287 5.56 -12.90 -12.55
C LEU A 287 4.98 -14.00 -13.45
N GLY A 288 4.38 -15.04 -12.84
CA GLY A 288 3.85 -16.21 -13.54
C GLY A 288 2.37 -16.16 -13.86
N LYS A 289 1.55 -15.52 -13.01
CA LYS A 289 0.07 -15.64 -13.04
C LYS A 289 -0.64 -15.17 -14.33
N ASN A 290 0.03 -14.45 -15.23
CA ASN A 290 -0.59 -13.94 -16.48
C ASN A 290 -0.12 -14.68 -17.75
N VAL A 291 0.61 -15.80 -17.66
CA VAL A 291 1.19 -16.51 -18.84
C VAL A 291 0.41 -17.79 -19.21
N ASP A 292 -0.57 -18.17 -18.39
CA ASP A 292 -1.47 -19.32 -18.65
C ASP A 292 -2.76 -18.93 -19.38
N ALA A 293 -2.92 -17.67 -19.80
CA ALA A 293 -3.90 -17.31 -20.81
C ALA A 293 -3.46 -17.98 -22.12
N LYS A 294 -4.04 -19.16 -22.42
CA LYS A 294 -3.94 -19.79 -23.73
C LYS A 294 -4.27 -18.72 -24.78
N PRO A 295 -3.45 -18.49 -25.82
CA PRO A 295 -3.99 -17.86 -27.01
C PRO A 295 -5.14 -18.75 -27.47
N GLN A 296 -6.35 -18.20 -27.58
CA GLN A 296 -7.41 -18.85 -28.34
C GLN A 296 -6.84 -19.03 -29.74
N LYS A 297 -6.44 -20.26 -30.07
CA LYS A 297 -6.31 -20.65 -31.46
C LYS A 297 -7.74 -20.70 -31.97
N GLU A 298 -8.13 -19.66 -32.70
CA GLU A 298 -9.21 -19.77 -33.66
C GLU A 298 -8.76 -20.88 -34.61
N TYR A 299 -9.40 -22.04 -34.49
CA TYR A 299 -9.27 -23.09 -35.51
C TYR A 299 -9.98 -22.51 -36.72
N VAL A 300 -9.21 -21.97 -37.67
CA VAL A 300 -9.67 -21.88 -39.04
C VAL A 300 -9.61 -23.31 -39.55
N ASP A 301 -10.77 -23.92 -39.78
CA ASP A 301 -10.88 -25.14 -40.56
C ASP A 301 -10.42 -24.80 -41.99
N GLU A 302 -9.13 -25.02 -42.25
CA GLU A 302 -8.60 -25.19 -43.60
C GLU A 302 -8.60 -26.69 -43.89
N SER A 303 -9.78 -27.23 -44.13
CA SER A 303 -9.94 -28.49 -44.82
C SER A 303 -11.17 -28.35 -45.70
N ASP A 304 -10.95 -27.96 -46.95
CA ASP A 304 -11.55 -28.58 -48.13
C ASP A 304 -11.05 -27.86 -49.40
N GLU A 305 -9.78 -28.03 -49.76
CA GLU A 305 -9.35 -27.95 -51.17
C GLU A 305 -8.21 -28.95 -51.45
N GLU A 306 -8.35 -29.62 -52.60
CA GLU A 306 -7.42 -30.53 -53.31
C GLU A 306 -7.20 -31.92 -52.67
N GLY A 307 -7.46 -33.05 -53.32
CA GLY A 307 -7.60 -33.35 -54.75
C GLY A 307 -6.74 -34.58 -55.09
N GLY A 308 -7.29 -35.53 -55.85
CA GLY A 308 -6.52 -36.51 -56.62
C GLY A 308 -6.62 -37.98 -56.19
N LEU A 309 -7.50 -38.74 -56.85
CA LEU A 309 -7.16 -39.60 -58.00
C LEU A 309 -8.44 -40.04 -58.72
#